data_AF-Q9KFI4-F1
#
_entry.id   AF-Q9KFI4-F1
#
_cell.length_a   1.000
_cell.length_b   1.000
_cell.length_c   1.000
_cell.angle_alpha   90.00
_cell.angle_beta   90.00
_cell.angle_gamma   90.00
#
_symmetry.space_group_name_H-M   'P 1'
#
loop_
_entity.id
_entity.type
_entity.pdbx_description
1 polymer ?
#
loop_
_entity_poly.entity_id
_entity_poly.type
_entity_poly.pdbx_seq_one_letter_code
_entity_poly.pdbx_strand_id
1 'polypeptide(L)'
;MASYESRVVWALIEIEELMESVIYWLAQRYDSSSGGFFYAQSSEHVNVKIPDIESTAQALNILERYDLLSGMPDDVRQQLIGFFQMKQQDTGYFLDDNPMMAEDDVMVARALSYSLGALKKLGGKPLHRLPNTAGALPSYMKTPEAYGEWLRSVSLSNSWRGCDRLCVSGVYIKQLTEEKRPMYLHEAFSYFASIQDPVTGLWGQGNDYVKISGTFKLFTFYQQFQRQLPNEGAIYQSVMKTLTEKPAKDMCYVRNSVNLLAAMEREIELPDVTIVLEAIGLQLKRLKQKDGGFSREISGSLPAPNVGQVKKEEKYSELPQPVILGAGLMEGDMNATTQAVLIHRLCYQLAKRPFPFAKMAGVPFYSLIKSKEA
;
A
#
# COMPACT_ATOMS: atom_id res chain seq x y z
N MET A 1 -34.63 -4.65 -17.08
CA MET A 1 -33.26 -4.71 -16.52
C MET A 1 -32.76 -3.29 -16.35
N ALA A 2 -32.12 -2.94 -15.24
CA ALA A 2 -31.55 -1.60 -15.05
C ALA A 2 -30.45 -1.32 -16.10
N SER A 3 -30.30 -0.06 -16.53
CA SER A 3 -29.19 0.33 -17.43
C SER A 3 -27.84 0.15 -16.73
N TYR A 4 -26.76 -0.04 -17.51
CA TYR A 4 -25.40 -0.08 -16.96
C TYR A 4 -25.07 1.19 -16.17
N GLU A 5 -25.50 2.37 -16.64
CA GLU A 5 -25.32 3.63 -15.91
C GLU A 5 -25.97 3.60 -14.53
N SER A 6 -27.20 3.11 -14.44
CA SER A 6 -27.92 2.99 -13.17
C SER A 6 -27.19 2.03 -12.23
N ARG A 7 -26.71 0.90 -12.76
CA ARG A 7 -25.96 -0.10 -11.99
C ARG A 7 -24.64 0.44 -11.45
N VAL A 8 -23.90 1.22 -12.26
CA VAL A 8 -22.69 1.92 -11.80
C VAL A 8 -23.01 2.86 -10.63
N VAL A 9 -24.09 3.63 -10.73
CA VAL A 9 -24.50 4.54 -9.63
C VAL A 9 -24.84 3.75 -8.37
N TRP A 10 -25.62 2.67 -8.48
CA TRP A 10 -25.96 1.81 -7.34
C TRP A 10 -24.72 1.18 -6.70
N ALA A 11 -23.80 0.63 -7.49
CA ALA A 11 -22.57 0.05 -6.98
C ALA A 11 -21.70 1.07 -6.23
N LEU A 12 -21.62 2.32 -6.72
CA LEU A 12 -20.91 3.39 -6.01
C LEU A 12 -21.57 3.77 -4.68
N ILE A 13 -22.91 3.80 -4.62
CA ILE A 13 -23.65 4.05 -3.38
C ILE A 13 -23.35 2.95 -2.36
N GLU A 14 -23.45 1.69 -2.76
CA GLU A 14 -23.15 0.55 -1.87
C GLU A 14 -21.70 0.58 -1.35
N ILE A 15 -20.74 0.94 -2.20
CA ILE A 15 -19.34 1.09 -1.79
C ILE A 15 -19.18 2.27 -0.81
N GLU A 16 -19.89 3.38 -1.02
CA GLU A 16 -19.86 4.55 -0.16
C GLU A 16 -20.39 4.24 1.25
N GLU A 17 -21.51 3.51 1.36
CA GLU A 17 -22.10 3.07 2.64
C GLU A 17 -21.11 2.23 3.47
N LEU A 18 -20.28 1.41 2.83
CA LEU A 18 -19.25 0.62 3.53
C LEU A 18 -18.15 1.49 4.19
N MET A 19 -18.00 2.75 3.75
CA MET A 19 -16.95 3.67 4.20
C MET A 19 -17.37 4.57 5.37
N GLU A 20 -18.66 4.67 5.70
CA GLU A 20 -19.21 5.63 6.68
C GLU A 20 -18.53 5.60 8.06
N SER A 21 -18.11 4.41 8.51
CA SER A 21 -17.48 4.20 9.83
C SER A 21 -15.96 4.34 9.84
N VAL A 22 -15.31 4.53 8.68
CA VAL A 22 -13.84 4.49 8.57
C VAL A 22 -13.17 5.62 9.34
N ILE A 23 -13.72 6.84 9.34
CA ILE A 23 -13.12 7.98 10.05
C ILE A 23 -13.19 7.80 11.57
N TYR A 24 -14.31 7.29 12.08
CA TYR A 24 -14.46 6.97 13.50
C TYR A 24 -13.50 5.85 13.91
N TRP A 25 -13.41 4.79 13.10
CA TRP A 25 -12.44 3.72 13.31
C TRP A 25 -10.99 4.25 13.32
N LEU A 26 -10.64 5.14 12.39
CA LEU A 26 -9.31 5.74 12.30
C LEU A 26 -8.98 6.58 13.54
N ALA A 27 -9.92 7.40 14.02
CA ALA A 27 -9.75 8.19 15.23
C ALA A 27 -9.51 7.29 16.46
N GLN A 28 -10.10 6.10 16.48
CA GLN A 28 -9.85 5.14 17.55
C GLN A 28 -8.45 4.55 17.54
N ARG A 29 -7.74 4.56 16.40
CA ARG A 29 -6.36 4.06 16.27
C ARG A 29 -5.29 5.08 16.59
N TYR A 30 -5.64 6.35 16.74
CA TYR A 30 -4.70 7.40 17.09
C TYR A 30 -4.23 7.27 18.54
N ASP A 31 -2.92 7.37 18.74
CA ASP A 31 -2.28 7.45 20.04
C ASP A 31 -1.71 8.85 20.25
N SER A 32 -2.33 9.63 21.14
CA SER A 32 -1.91 11.00 21.42
C SER A 32 -0.56 11.10 22.13
N SER A 33 -0.11 10.02 22.78
CA SER A 33 1.15 10.04 23.52
C SER A 33 2.36 10.06 22.60
N SER A 34 2.34 9.25 21.53
CA SER A 34 3.40 9.24 20.51
C SER A 34 3.09 10.10 19.29
N GLY A 35 1.82 10.43 19.05
CA GLY A 35 1.33 11.04 17.80
C GLY A 35 1.17 10.06 16.64
N GLY A 36 1.40 8.76 16.85
CA GLY A 36 1.29 7.72 15.83
C GLY A 36 -0.10 7.07 15.74
N PHE A 37 -0.24 6.10 14.84
CA PHE A 37 -1.43 5.26 14.72
C PHE A 37 -1.11 3.77 14.88
N PHE A 38 -1.95 3.08 15.65
CA PHE A 38 -1.91 1.63 15.78
C PHE A 38 -2.35 0.90 14.51
N TYR A 39 -1.78 -0.28 14.27
CA TYR A 39 -2.14 -1.15 13.16
C TYR A 39 -3.59 -1.65 13.22
N ALA A 40 -4.03 -2.14 14.38
CA ALA A 40 -5.37 -2.66 14.64
C ALA A 40 -5.79 -2.33 16.09
N GLN A 41 -7.01 -2.66 16.51
CA GLN A 41 -7.44 -2.44 17.90
C GLN A 41 -6.62 -3.30 18.88
N SER A 42 -6.38 -4.56 18.54
CA SER A 42 -5.58 -5.47 19.37
C SER A 42 -4.11 -5.07 19.50
N SER A 43 -3.60 -4.17 18.65
CA SER A 43 -2.22 -3.68 18.69
C SER A 43 -1.85 -3.04 20.03
N GLU A 44 -2.84 -2.47 20.74
CA GLU A 44 -2.68 -1.89 22.08
C GLU A 44 -2.36 -2.94 23.16
N HIS A 45 -2.59 -4.22 22.87
CA HIS A 45 -2.50 -5.32 23.83
C HIS A 45 -1.46 -6.38 23.46
N VAL A 46 -0.87 -6.31 22.27
CA VAL A 46 0.24 -7.19 21.84
C VAL A 46 1.60 -6.61 22.21
N ASN A 47 2.64 -7.45 22.21
CA ASN A 47 3.99 -7.19 22.76
C ASN A 47 4.63 -5.84 22.45
N VAL A 48 4.32 -5.21 21.31
CA VAL A 48 4.97 -3.96 20.88
C VAL A 48 4.28 -2.73 21.50
N LYS A 49 2.96 -2.76 21.76
CA LYS A 49 2.15 -1.70 22.40
C LYS A 49 2.42 -0.26 21.94
N ILE A 50 3.03 -0.06 20.77
CA ILE A 50 3.34 1.25 20.22
C ILE A 50 2.92 1.33 18.76
N PRO A 51 2.52 2.51 18.27
CA PRO A 51 2.36 2.76 16.85
C PRO A 51 3.63 2.52 16.04
N ASP A 52 3.44 2.10 14.79
CA ASP A 52 4.50 1.81 13.84
C ASP A 52 4.52 2.80 12.66
N ILE A 53 5.64 2.85 11.93
CA ILE A 53 5.85 3.76 10.80
C ILE A 53 4.84 3.51 9.67
N GLU A 54 4.63 2.25 9.30
CA GLU A 54 3.78 1.89 8.16
C GLU A 54 2.32 2.26 8.45
N SER A 55 1.81 1.90 9.64
CA SER A 55 0.44 2.22 10.04
C SER A 55 0.21 3.72 10.15
N THR A 56 1.16 4.46 10.72
CA THR A 56 1.06 5.93 10.84
C THR A 56 1.07 6.62 9.47
N ALA A 57 1.95 6.18 8.56
CA ALA A 57 1.97 6.74 7.20
C ALA A 57 0.71 6.36 6.39
N GLN A 58 0.15 5.18 6.63
CA GLN A 58 -1.10 4.72 6.01
C GLN A 58 -2.31 5.50 6.53
N ALA A 59 -2.39 5.77 7.83
CA ALA A 59 -3.36 6.69 8.42
C ALA A 59 -3.29 8.08 7.76
N LEU A 60 -2.09 8.63 7.58
CA LEU A 60 -1.90 9.90 6.90
C LEU A 60 -2.39 9.87 5.44
N ASN A 61 -2.25 8.73 4.75
CA ASN A 61 -2.82 8.55 3.40
C ASN A 61 -4.35 8.53 3.42
N ILE A 62 -5.00 8.01 4.46
CA ILE A 62 -6.46 8.11 4.62
C ILE A 62 -6.86 9.57 4.80
N LEU A 63 -6.19 10.30 5.70
CA LEU A 63 -6.45 11.72 5.93
C LEU A 63 -6.27 12.56 4.66
N GLU A 64 -5.22 12.31 3.87
CA GLU A 64 -5.00 12.96 2.57
C GLU A 64 -6.14 12.68 1.57
N ARG A 65 -6.58 11.42 1.46
CA ARG A 65 -7.61 11.03 0.50
C ARG A 65 -9.00 11.56 0.84
N TYR A 66 -9.24 11.90 2.10
CA TYR A 66 -10.45 12.56 2.55
C TYR A 66 -10.28 14.07 2.76
N ASP A 67 -9.18 14.66 2.27
CA ASP A 67 -8.89 16.09 2.36
C ASP A 67 -8.88 16.64 3.80
N LEU A 68 -8.50 15.81 4.77
CA LEU A 68 -8.42 16.19 6.18
C LEU A 68 -7.07 16.82 6.55
N LEU A 69 -6.07 16.81 5.67
CA LEU A 69 -4.76 17.42 5.95
C LEU A 69 -4.78 18.95 5.95
N SER A 70 -5.67 19.55 5.16
CA SER A 70 -5.80 21.00 5.02
C SER A 70 -6.28 21.66 6.32
N GLY A 71 -7.20 20.99 7.03
CA GLY A 71 -7.73 21.41 8.34
C GLY A 71 -7.03 20.80 9.55
N MET A 72 -5.86 20.15 9.37
CA MET A 72 -5.14 19.53 10.48
C MET A 72 -4.61 20.58 11.47
N PRO A 73 -4.99 20.51 12.77
CA PRO A 73 -4.45 21.36 13.82
C PRO A 73 -2.92 21.27 13.93
N ASP A 74 -2.26 22.39 14.24
CA ASP A 74 -0.80 22.47 14.27
C ASP A 74 -0.16 21.56 15.32
N ASP A 75 -0.79 21.40 16.48
CA ASP A 75 -0.38 20.48 17.55
C ASP A 75 -0.30 19.03 17.04
N VAL A 76 -1.38 18.56 16.39
CA VAL A 76 -1.44 17.22 15.79
C VAL A 76 -0.40 17.06 14.67
N ARG A 77 -0.22 18.10 13.85
CA ARG A 77 0.78 18.11 12.77
C ARG A 77 2.20 17.98 13.32
N GLN A 78 2.54 18.73 14.37
CA GLN A 78 3.87 18.66 14.99
C GLN A 78 4.10 17.31 15.68
N GLN A 79 3.10 16.72 16.33
CA GLN A 79 3.20 15.38 16.91
C GLN A 79 3.49 14.32 15.84
N LEU A 80 2.79 14.36 14.69
CA LEU A 80 3.06 13.44 13.58
C LEU A 80 4.46 13.64 12.97
N ILE A 81 4.93 14.89 12.83
CA ILE A 81 6.30 15.17 12.38
C ILE A 81 7.31 14.57 13.38
N GLY A 82 7.10 14.83 14.68
CA GLY A 82 7.93 14.30 15.76
C GLY A 82 7.98 12.78 15.75
N PHE A 83 6.85 12.11 15.54
CA PHE A 83 6.75 10.65 15.43
C PHE A 83 7.67 10.09 14.33
N PHE A 84 7.66 10.64 13.12
CA PHE A 84 8.55 10.12 12.06
C PHE A 84 10.01 10.49 12.32
N GLN A 85 10.27 11.69 12.85
CA GLN A 85 11.64 12.14 13.14
C GLN A 85 12.31 11.29 14.23
N MET A 86 11.59 10.92 15.29
CA MET A 86 12.15 10.08 16.37
C MET A 86 12.49 8.66 15.92
N LYS A 87 11.90 8.19 14.82
CA LYS A 87 12.20 6.87 14.22
C LYS A 87 13.45 6.90 13.34
N GLN A 88 14.01 8.07 13.06
CA GLN A 88 15.20 8.19 12.23
C GLN A 88 16.48 7.93 13.02
N GLN A 89 17.36 7.12 12.47
CA GLN A 89 18.69 6.86 13.02
C GLN A 89 19.78 7.68 12.31
N ASP A 90 20.99 7.74 12.89
CA ASP A 90 22.16 8.42 12.31
C ASP A 90 22.57 7.87 10.94
N THR A 91 22.24 6.61 10.65
CA THR A 91 22.44 5.97 9.33
C THR A 91 21.53 6.55 8.24
N GLY A 92 20.54 7.37 8.61
CA GLY A 92 19.54 7.95 7.73
C GLY A 92 18.29 7.10 7.53
N TYR A 93 18.31 5.84 7.99
CA TYR A 93 17.15 4.95 7.93
C TYR A 93 16.13 5.30 9.01
N PHE A 94 14.88 4.89 8.76
CA PHE A 94 13.76 5.00 9.71
C PHE A 94 13.37 3.60 10.13
N LEU A 95 13.43 3.30 11.43
CA LEU A 95 13.15 1.97 11.97
C LEU A 95 12.19 2.07 13.16
N ASP A 96 11.30 1.08 13.26
CA ASP A 96 10.57 0.78 14.48
C ASP A 96 11.44 -0.02 15.45
N ASP A 97 11.06 -0.05 16.73
CA ASP A 97 11.85 -0.66 17.80
C ASP A 97 11.94 -2.20 17.70
N ASN A 98 11.25 -2.81 16.74
CA ASN A 98 11.31 -4.25 16.53
C ASN A 98 12.63 -4.63 15.81
N PRO A 99 13.53 -5.41 16.44
CA PRO A 99 14.83 -5.73 15.86
C PRO A 99 14.73 -6.50 14.52
N MET A 100 13.66 -7.27 14.32
CA MET A 100 13.46 -8.06 13.09
C MET A 100 13.18 -7.17 11.87
N MET A 101 12.77 -5.91 12.08
CA MET A 101 12.57 -4.97 10.98
C MET A 101 13.86 -4.68 10.23
N ALA A 102 14.99 -4.54 10.95
CA ALA A 102 16.29 -4.23 10.36
C ALA A 102 16.84 -5.38 9.49
N GLU A 103 16.31 -6.60 9.68
CA GLU A 103 16.70 -7.79 8.93
C GLU A 103 15.89 -7.98 7.63
N ASP A 104 14.81 -7.21 7.43
CA ASP A 104 14.03 -7.22 6.20
C ASP A 104 14.28 -5.94 5.37
N ASP A 105 15.12 -6.06 4.34
CA ASP A 105 15.39 -4.99 3.37
C ASP A 105 14.11 -4.32 2.82
N VAL A 106 13.02 -5.09 2.65
CA VAL A 106 11.74 -4.55 2.17
C VAL A 106 11.12 -3.65 3.21
N MET A 107 11.12 -4.04 4.48
CA MET A 107 10.59 -3.19 5.55
C MET A 107 11.43 -1.93 5.73
N VAL A 108 12.76 -2.06 5.74
CA VAL A 108 13.69 -0.93 5.85
C VAL A 108 13.47 0.09 4.72
N ALA A 109 13.42 -0.39 3.47
CA ALA A 109 13.20 0.46 2.32
C ALA A 109 11.80 1.11 2.31
N ARG A 110 10.77 0.37 2.72
CA ARG A 110 9.39 0.89 2.81
C ARG A 110 9.26 1.93 3.90
N ALA A 111 9.85 1.72 5.08
CA ALA A 111 9.81 2.68 6.17
C ALA A 111 10.53 3.99 5.83
N LEU A 112 11.66 3.90 5.12
CA LEU A 112 12.31 5.09 4.55
C LEU A 112 11.37 5.83 3.59
N SER A 113 10.74 5.13 2.65
CA SER A 113 9.81 5.74 1.68
C SER A 113 8.59 6.37 2.38
N TYR A 114 7.98 5.66 3.33
CA TYR A 114 6.82 6.13 4.09
C TYR A 114 7.14 7.35 4.93
N SER A 115 8.25 7.33 5.68
CA SER A 115 8.62 8.43 6.56
C SER A 115 8.95 9.70 5.78
N LEU A 116 9.72 9.57 4.68
CA LEU A 116 10.02 10.72 3.81
C LEU A 116 8.77 11.28 3.13
N GLY A 117 7.88 10.39 2.67
CA GLY A 117 6.60 10.78 2.10
C GLY A 117 5.72 11.52 3.11
N ALA A 118 5.64 11.02 4.35
CA ALA A 118 4.86 11.61 5.42
C ALA A 118 5.40 12.96 5.87
N LEU A 119 6.71 13.07 6.11
CA LEU A 119 7.37 14.33 6.45
C LEU A 119 7.12 15.39 5.37
N LYS A 120 7.26 15.02 4.09
CA LYS A 120 6.96 15.93 2.97
C LYS A 120 5.51 16.43 3.01
N LYS A 121 4.53 15.55 3.22
CA LYS A 121 3.10 15.93 3.30
C LYS A 121 2.79 16.85 4.48
N LEU A 122 3.49 16.65 5.59
CA LEU A 122 3.31 17.44 6.81
C LEU A 122 4.08 18.76 6.81
N GLY A 123 5.00 18.96 5.86
CA GLY A 123 5.92 20.10 5.84
C GLY A 123 7.16 19.93 6.73
N GLY A 124 7.39 18.71 7.25
CA GLY A 124 8.56 18.34 8.02
C GLY A 124 9.78 17.99 7.16
N LYS A 125 10.91 17.74 7.81
CA LYS A 125 12.17 17.30 7.19
C LYS A 125 12.81 16.20 8.04
N PRO A 126 13.58 15.28 7.43
CA PRO A 126 14.43 14.35 8.20
C PRO A 126 15.42 15.12 9.07
N LEU A 127 15.75 14.56 10.24
CA LEU A 127 16.76 15.09 11.17
C LEU A 127 18.19 14.72 10.73
N HIS A 128 18.38 13.50 10.23
CA HIS A 128 19.69 12.97 9.80
C HIS A 128 19.80 12.90 8.28
N ARG A 129 21.04 12.84 7.77
CA ARG A 129 21.33 12.64 6.34
C ARG A 129 20.73 11.33 5.85
N LEU A 130 20.19 11.29 4.63
CA LEU A 130 19.60 10.07 4.06
C LEU A 130 20.66 9.01 3.75
N PRO A 131 20.29 7.72 3.60
CA PRO A 131 21.25 6.62 3.47
C PRO A 131 22.29 6.80 2.37
N ASN A 132 21.93 7.34 1.19
CA ASN A 132 22.91 7.62 0.14
C ASN A 132 23.99 8.62 0.61
N THR A 133 23.56 9.73 1.17
CA THR A 133 24.46 10.78 1.68
C THR A 133 25.20 10.38 2.96
N ALA A 134 24.71 9.37 3.67
CA ALA A 134 25.34 8.79 4.85
C ALA A 134 26.30 7.63 4.51
N GLY A 135 26.39 7.21 3.24
CA GLY A 135 27.21 6.06 2.82
C GLY A 135 26.66 4.71 3.29
N ALA A 136 25.36 4.64 3.58
CA ALA A 136 24.68 3.49 4.16
C ALA A 136 23.79 2.73 3.14
N LEU A 137 24.01 2.90 1.83
CA LEU A 137 23.27 2.14 0.82
C LEU A 137 23.57 0.64 0.89
N PRO A 138 22.61 -0.23 0.51
CA PRO A 138 22.85 -1.65 0.40
C PRO A 138 24.00 -1.99 -0.55
N SER A 139 24.67 -3.11 -0.31
CA SER A 139 25.84 -3.53 -1.08
C SER A 139 25.56 -3.70 -2.58
N TYR A 140 24.36 -4.13 -2.95
CA TYR A 140 23.95 -4.27 -4.35
C TYR A 140 23.82 -2.92 -5.08
N MET A 141 23.79 -1.79 -4.36
CA MET A 141 23.73 -0.46 -4.99
C MET A 141 25.11 0.10 -5.34
N LYS A 142 26.22 -0.63 -5.10
CA LYS A 142 27.59 -0.13 -5.33
C LYS A 142 27.88 0.24 -6.79
N THR A 143 27.45 -0.59 -7.73
CA THR A 143 27.59 -0.35 -9.18
C THR A 143 26.32 -0.80 -9.91
N PRO A 144 26.06 -0.31 -11.14
CA PRO A 144 24.97 -0.81 -11.97
C PRO A 144 25.02 -2.33 -12.18
N GLU A 145 26.21 -2.90 -12.40
CA GLU A 145 26.40 -4.33 -12.65
C GLU A 145 26.01 -5.17 -11.42
N ALA A 146 26.48 -4.77 -10.23
CA ALA A 146 26.11 -5.42 -8.97
C ALA A 146 24.60 -5.33 -8.70
N TYR A 147 23.97 -4.22 -9.07
CA TYR A 147 22.53 -4.05 -8.98
C TYR A 147 21.79 -4.98 -9.95
N GLY A 148 22.26 -5.09 -11.19
CA GLY A 148 21.74 -6.03 -12.18
C GLY A 148 21.85 -7.48 -11.73
N GLU A 149 23.00 -7.87 -11.16
CA GLU A 149 23.22 -9.21 -10.60
C GLU A 149 22.23 -9.51 -9.46
N TRP A 150 22.05 -8.54 -8.56
CA TRP A 150 21.08 -8.66 -7.50
C TRP A 150 19.65 -8.82 -8.03
N LEU A 151 19.22 -8.00 -9.01
CA LEU A 151 17.90 -8.13 -9.64
C LEU A 151 17.66 -9.56 -10.14
N ARG A 152 18.64 -10.14 -10.84
CA ARG A 152 18.60 -11.50 -11.39
C ARG A 152 18.60 -12.59 -10.31
N SER A 153 19.09 -12.29 -9.10
CA SER A 153 19.13 -13.22 -7.97
C SER A 153 17.81 -13.36 -7.22
N VAL A 154 16.90 -12.38 -7.35
CA VAL A 154 15.64 -12.37 -6.57
C VAL A 154 14.69 -13.45 -7.10
N SER A 155 14.30 -14.38 -6.21
CA SER A 155 13.29 -15.38 -6.56
C SER A 155 11.93 -14.76 -6.84
N LEU A 156 11.31 -15.19 -7.94
CA LEU A 156 9.94 -14.85 -8.34
C LEU A 156 8.97 -16.04 -8.18
N SER A 157 9.34 -17.06 -7.40
CA SER A 157 8.47 -18.22 -7.11
C SER A 157 7.16 -17.81 -6.40
N ASN A 158 7.19 -16.67 -5.71
CA ASN A 158 6.03 -15.91 -5.28
C ASN A 158 6.14 -14.50 -5.85
N SER A 159 5.32 -14.17 -6.86
CA SER A 159 5.39 -12.88 -7.54
C SER A 159 5.21 -11.70 -6.60
N TRP A 160 4.34 -11.80 -5.59
CA TRP A 160 4.13 -10.68 -4.67
C TRP A 160 5.42 -10.33 -3.94
N ARG A 161 6.04 -11.29 -3.25
CA ARG A 161 7.26 -11.02 -2.45
C ARG A 161 8.46 -10.70 -3.33
N GLY A 162 8.65 -11.47 -4.40
CA GLY A 162 9.76 -11.26 -5.33
C GLY A 162 9.71 -9.88 -5.99
N CYS A 163 8.56 -9.49 -6.54
CA CYS A 163 8.41 -8.17 -7.15
C CYS A 163 8.41 -7.04 -6.12
N ASP A 164 7.98 -7.29 -4.87
CA ASP A 164 8.11 -6.29 -3.80
C ASP A 164 9.58 -5.97 -3.52
N ARG A 165 10.43 -7.01 -3.40
CA ARG A 165 11.89 -6.84 -3.26
C ARG A 165 12.49 -6.05 -4.41
N LEU A 166 12.16 -6.42 -5.66
CA LEU A 166 12.63 -5.70 -6.84
C LEU A 166 12.20 -4.23 -6.80
N CYS A 167 10.92 -3.96 -6.50
CA CYS A 167 10.36 -2.62 -6.53
C CYS A 167 10.93 -1.70 -5.43
N VAL A 168 11.15 -2.21 -4.21
CA VAL A 168 11.60 -1.36 -3.11
C VAL A 168 12.98 -0.75 -3.34
N SER A 169 13.82 -1.36 -4.18
CA SER A 169 15.12 -0.79 -4.58
C SER A 169 15.01 0.61 -5.20
N GLY A 170 13.85 0.95 -5.75
CA GLY A 170 13.56 2.28 -6.28
C GLY A 170 13.77 3.41 -5.26
N VAL A 171 13.63 3.13 -3.96
CA VAL A 171 13.89 4.13 -2.90
C VAL A 171 15.36 4.58 -2.89
N TYR A 172 16.28 3.68 -3.23
CA TYR A 172 17.71 3.96 -3.30
C TYR A 172 18.07 4.66 -4.61
N ILE A 173 17.50 4.20 -5.73
CA ILE A 173 17.71 4.81 -7.04
C ILE A 173 17.27 6.29 -7.06
N LYS A 174 16.18 6.64 -6.37
CA LYS A 174 15.74 8.04 -6.20
C LYS A 174 16.77 8.94 -5.52
N GLN A 175 17.61 8.38 -4.66
CA GLN A 175 18.65 9.14 -3.95
C GLN A 175 19.91 9.31 -4.79
N LEU A 176 20.07 8.58 -5.90
CA LEU A 176 21.21 8.73 -6.79
C LEU A 176 21.18 10.06 -7.54
N THR A 177 22.37 10.53 -7.92
CA THR A 177 22.55 11.70 -8.79
C THR A 177 21.93 11.47 -10.17
N GLU A 178 21.60 12.55 -10.86
CA GLU A 178 21.02 12.49 -12.22
C GLU A 178 21.95 11.81 -13.23
N GLU A 179 23.27 11.91 -13.03
CA GLU A 179 24.28 11.22 -13.84
C GLU A 179 24.25 9.70 -13.65
N LYS A 180 24.09 9.21 -12.40
CA LYS A 180 24.17 7.77 -12.10
C LYS A 180 22.85 7.04 -12.30
N ARG A 181 21.74 7.71 -11.99
CA ARG A 181 20.39 7.12 -11.99
C ARG A 181 20.03 6.39 -13.30
N PRO A 182 20.32 6.91 -14.52
CA PRO A 182 19.97 6.25 -15.76
C PRO A 182 20.58 4.85 -15.93
N MET A 183 21.79 4.62 -15.42
CA MET A 183 22.47 3.32 -15.54
C MET A 183 21.76 2.23 -14.71
N TYR A 184 21.33 2.55 -13.50
CA TYR A 184 20.55 1.63 -12.66
C TYR A 184 19.14 1.40 -13.20
N LEU A 185 18.50 2.45 -13.74
CA LEU A 185 17.20 2.31 -14.38
C LEU A 185 17.28 1.44 -15.64
N HIS A 186 18.38 1.52 -16.40
CA HIS A 186 18.60 0.64 -17.54
C HIS A 186 18.63 -0.83 -17.12
N GLU A 187 19.43 -1.19 -16.10
CA GLU A 187 19.45 -2.56 -15.57
C GLU A 187 18.08 -3.03 -15.10
N ALA A 188 17.35 -2.19 -14.36
CA ALA A 188 16.01 -2.52 -13.86
C ALA A 188 15.02 -2.78 -15.00
N PHE A 189 14.86 -1.83 -15.93
CA PHE A 189 13.86 -1.94 -16.98
C PHE A 189 14.22 -3.02 -18.01
N SER A 190 15.50 -3.18 -18.35
CA SER A 190 15.96 -4.26 -19.23
C SER A 190 15.67 -5.63 -18.63
N TYR A 191 15.92 -5.81 -17.33
CA TYR A 191 15.58 -7.05 -16.64
C TYR A 191 14.06 -7.26 -16.57
N PHE A 192 13.29 -6.26 -16.12
CA PHE A 192 11.82 -6.41 -16.01
C PHE A 192 11.16 -6.74 -17.35
N ALA A 193 11.65 -6.16 -18.45
CA ALA A 193 11.16 -6.48 -19.79
C ALA A 193 11.48 -7.93 -20.19
N SER A 194 12.64 -8.47 -19.81
CA SER A 194 13.04 -9.83 -20.20
C SER A 194 12.31 -10.95 -19.45
N ILE A 195 11.69 -10.65 -18.31
CA ILE A 195 10.98 -11.62 -17.46
C ILE A 195 9.45 -11.48 -17.48
N GLN A 196 8.89 -10.53 -18.24
CA GLN A 196 7.44 -10.38 -18.36
C GLN A 196 6.88 -11.52 -19.22
N ASP A 197 5.77 -12.14 -18.79
CA ASP A 197 5.07 -13.13 -19.60
C ASP A 197 4.41 -12.43 -20.80
N PRO A 198 4.75 -12.77 -22.05
CA PRO A 198 4.20 -12.09 -23.24
C PRO A 198 2.72 -12.43 -23.50
N VAL A 199 2.21 -13.53 -22.93
CA VAL A 199 0.82 -13.97 -23.10
C VAL A 199 -0.10 -13.31 -22.09
N THR A 200 0.29 -13.36 -20.81
CA THR A 200 -0.56 -12.81 -19.73
C THR A 200 -0.24 -11.34 -19.41
N GLY A 201 0.93 -10.85 -19.81
CA GLY A 201 1.47 -9.55 -19.41
C GLY A 201 1.90 -9.50 -17.94
N LEU A 202 1.73 -10.57 -17.17
CA LEU A 202 2.03 -10.57 -15.73
C LEU A 202 3.49 -10.95 -15.46
N TRP A 203 3.96 -10.62 -14.26
CA TRP A 203 5.29 -10.97 -13.79
C TRP A 203 5.28 -12.09 -12.74
N GLY A 204 6.28 -12.97 -12.82
CA GLY A 204 6.60 -14.01 -11.84
C GLY A 204 5.62 -15.20 -11.80
N GLN A 205 5.64 -15.95 -10.70
CA GLN A 205 4.87 -17.17 -10.50
C GLN A 205 3.85 -17.06 -9.34
N GLY A 206 2.95 -18.04 -9.29
CA GLY A 206 1.89 -18.16 -8.30
C GLY A 206 0.51 -18.22 -8.95
N ASN A 207 -0.54 -18.17 -8.12
CA ASN A 207 -1.90 -18.04 -8.63
C ASN A 207 -2.11 -16.65 -9.28
N ASP A 208 -3.22 -16.47 -9.98
CA ASP A 208 -3.45 -15.26 -10.76
C ASP A 208 -3.45 -13.98 -9.91
N TYR A 209 -4.01 -14.01 -8.70
CA TYR A 209 -3.98 -12.86 -7.79
C TYR A 209 -2.56 -12.55 -7.28
N VAL A 210 -1.73 -13.57 -7.05
CA VAL A 210 -0.31 -13.39 -6.67
C VAL A 210 0.48 -12.76 -7.82
N LYS A 211 0.30 -13.24 -9.06
CA LYS A 211 0.92 -12.65 -10.26
C LYS A 211 0.45 -11.22 -10.53
N ILE A 212 -0.85 -10.94 -10.39
CA ILE A 212 -1.40 -9.58 -10.48
C ILE A 212 -0.78 -8.69 -9.40
N SER A 213 -0.62 -9.21 -8.18
CA SER A 213 -0.01 -8.45 -7.09
C SER A 213 1.45 -8.14 -7.33
N GLY A 214 2.25 -9.08 -7.87
CA GLY A 214 3.62 -8.79 -8.28
C GLY A 214 3.71 -7.79 -9.44
N THR A 215 2.80 -7.93 -10.42
CA THR A 215 2.64 -6.97 -11.52
C THR A 215 2.34 -5.57 -11.02
N PHE A 216 1.43 -5.44 -10.05
CA PHE A 216 1.14 -4.19 -9.37
C PHE A 216 2.39 -3.59 -8.70
N LYS A 217 3.24 -4.40 -8.04
CA LYS A 217 4.49 -3.91 -7.44
C LYS A 217 5.43 -3.33 -8.50
N LEU A 218 5.70 -4.06 -9.58
CA LEU A 218 6.56 -3.52 -10.64
C LEU A 218 5.93 -2.29 -11.29
N PHE A 219 4.62 -2.28 -11.51
CA PHE A 219 3.92 -1.09 -11.96
C PHE A 219 4.19 0.15 -11.08
N THR A 220 4.23 0.02 -9.74
CA THR A 220 4.60 1.16 -8.88
C THR A 220 6.04 1.65 -9.11
N PHE A 221 6.96 0.76 -9.49
CA PHE A 221 8.31 1.14 -9.91
C PHE A 221 8.29 1.90 -11.25
N TYR A 222 7.52 1.43 -12.24
CA TYR A 222 7.35 2.12 -13.52
C TYR A 222 6.78 3.53 -13.33
N GLN A 223 5.70 3.68 -12.56
CA GLN A 223 5.12 4.98 -12.25
C GLN A 223 6.11 5.92 -11.54
N GLN A 224 6.86 5.38 -10.58
CA GLN A 224 7.83 6.13 -9.82
C GLN A 224 8.87 6.83 -10.71
N PHE A 225 9.22 6.23 -11.85
CA PHE A 225 10.18 6.76 -12.81
C PHE A 225 9.52 7.19 -14.13
N GLN A 226 8.21 7.45 -14.11
CA GLN A 226 7.45 8.01 -15.23
C GLN A 226 7.61 7.18 -16.52
N ARG A 227 7.60 5.85 -16.40
CA ARG A 227 7.61 4.91 -17.53
C ARG A 227 6.24 4.29 -17.72
N GLN A 228 5.85 4.11 -18.98
CA GLN A 228 4.65 3.36 -19.35
C GLN A 228 4.81 1.87 -19.04
N LEU A 229 3.71 1.23 -18.65
CA LEU A 229 3.67 -0.19 -18.35
C LEU A 229 3.67 -1.00 -19.66
N PRO A 230 4.58 -1.96 -19.86
CA PRO A 230 4.58 -2.79 -21.06
C PRO A 230 3.42 -3.80 -21.06
N ASN A 231 2.96 -4.20 -22.25
CA ASN A 231 1.92 -5.21 -22.47
C ASN A 231 0.60 -4.94 -21.73
N GLU A 232 0.23 -3.66 -21.61
CA GLU A 232 -0.97 -3.20 -20.90
C GLU A 232 -2.25 -3.96 -21.29
N GLY A 233 -2.42 -4.23 -22.59
CA GLY A 233 -3.57 -4.97 -23.10
C GLY A 233 -3.70 -6.39 -22.55
N ALA A 234 -2.58 -7.11 -22.38
CA ALA A 234 -2.57 -8.46 -21.81
C ALA A 234 -2.81 -8.43 -20.30
N ILE A 235 -2.24 -7.44 -19.60
CA ILE A 235 -2.47 -7.23 -18.17
C ILE A 235 -3.96 -6.96 -17.92
N TYR A 236 -4.59 -6.09 -18.71
CA TYR A 236 -6.02 -5.81 -18.63
C TYR A 236 -6.86 -7.09 -18.70
N GLN A 237 -6.63 -7.92 -19.73
CA GLN A 237 -7.37 -9.17 -19.92
C GLN A 237 -7.18 -10.14 -18.75
N SER A 238 -5.94 -10.26 -18.25
CA SER A 238 -5.63 -11.11 -17.10
C SER A 238 -6.32 -10.62 -15.82
N VAL A 239 -6.34 -9.31 -15.58
CA VAL A 239 -7.01 -8.72 -14.40
C VAL A 239 -8.53 -8.90 -14.49
N MET A 240 -9.14 -8.58 -15.63
CA MET A 240 -10.58 -8.72 -15.84
C MET A 240 -11.02 -10.17 -15.65
N LYS A 241 -10.34 -11.12 -16.31
CA LYS A 241 -10.61 -12.55 -16.16
C LYS A 241 -10.55 -13.00 -14.70
N THR A 242 -9.52 -12.55 -13.97
CA THR A 242 -9.33 -12.96 -12.57
C THR A 242 -10.42 -12.41 -11.66
N LEU A 243 -10.79 -11.14 -11.82
CA LEU A 243 -11.85 -10.49 -11.04
C LEU A 243 -13.21 -11.13 -11.26
N THR A 244 -13.52 -11.55 -12.49
CA THR A 244 -14.83 -12.15 -12.83
C THR A 244 -14.92 -13.63 -12.45
N GLU A 245 -13.84 -14.40 -12.59
CA GLU A 245 -13.87 -15.85 -12.37
C GLU A 245 -13.53 -16.26 -10.93
N LYS A 246 -12.78 -15.43 -10.19
CA LYS A 246 -12.18 -15.85 -8.91
C LYS A 246 -12.51 -14.84 -7.80
N PRO A 247 -13.17 -15.26 -6.71
CA PRO A 247 -13.40 -14.36 -5.58
C PRO A 247 -12.09 -14.02 -4.88
N ALA A 248 -11.85 -12.73 -4.65
CA ALA A 248 -10.76 -12.27 -3.80
C ALA A 248 -11.02 -12.70 -2.35
N LYS A 249 -9.96 -13.10 -1.64
CA LYS A 249 -10.00 -13.44 -0.21
C LYS A 249 -9.14 -12.51 0.65
N ASP A 250 -8.40 -11.62 0.00
CA ASP A 250 -7.48 -10.69 0.63
C ASP A 250 -7.70 -9.28 0.04
N MET A 251 -7.68 -8.24 0.87
CA MET A 251 -7.84 -6.85 0.45
C MET A 251 -6.80 -6.41 -0.60
N CYS A 252 -5.56 -6.92 -0.54
CA CYS A 252 -4.57 -6.56 -1.58
C CYS A 252 -4.96 -7.09 -2.96
N TYR A 253 -5.66 -8.22 -3.04
CA TYR A 253 -6.10 -8.77 -4.33
C TYR A 253 -7.14 -7.88 -4.99
N VAL A 254 -8.05 -7.31 -4.20
CA VAL A 254 -9.00 -6.31 -4.69
C VAL A 254 -8.27 -5.03 -5.09
N ARG A 255 -7.43 -4.49 -4.18
CA ARG A 255 -6.75 -3.21 -4.38
C ARG A 255 -5.80 -3.24 -5.57
N ASN A 256 -4.99 -4.27 -5.72
CA ASN A 256 -3.97 -4.33 -6.75
C ASN A 256 -4.61 -4.41 -8.14
N SER A 257 -5.68 -5.20 -8.28
CA SER A 257 -6.45 -5.30 -9.52
C SER A 257 -7.08 -3.96 -9.92
N VAL A 258 -7.81 -3.30 -9.01
CA VAL A 258 -8.47 -2.02 -9.35
C VAL A 258 -7.45 -0.91 -9.62
N ASN A 259 -6.30 -0.92 -8.94
CA ASN A 259 -5.26 0.07 -9.14
C ASN A 259 -4.62 -0.08 -10.53
N LEU A 260 -4.32 -1.32 -10.94
CA LEU A 260 -3.85 -1.58 -12.30
C LEU A 260 -4.88 -1.10 -13.33
N LEU A 261 -6.16 -1.48 -13.21
CA LEU A 261 -7.21 -1.05 -14.14
C LEU A 261 -7.33 0.48 -14.22
N ALA A 262 -7.28 1.16 -13.08
CA ALA A 262 -7.44 2.62 -13.02
C ALA A 262 -6.24 3.39 -13.54
N ALA A 263 -5.05 2.78 -13.56
CA ALA A 263 -3.83 3.45 -13.98
C ALA A 263 -3.38 3.12 -15.41
N MET A 264 -4.04 2.17 -16.04
CA MET A 264 -3.93 1.91 -17.48
C MET A 264 -4.43 3.13 -18.26
N GLU A 265 -3.71 3.54 -19.31
CA GLU A 265 -4.11 4.65 -20.20
C GLU A 265 -5.12 4.14 -21.26
N ARG A 266 -6.11 3.36 -20.80
CA ARG A 266 -7.11 2.70 -21.62
C ARG A 266 -8.51 3.13 -21.22
N GLU A 267 -9.37 3.33 -22.22
CA GLU A 267 -10.80 3.44 -21.98
C GLU A 267 -11.39 2.07 -21.63
N ILE A 268 -12.09 2.02 -20.50
CA ILE A 268 -12.83 0.83 -20.05
C ILE A 268 -14.30 1.07 -20.36
N GLU A 269 -14.89 0.13 -21.10
CA GLU A 269 -16.29 0.21 -21.51
C GLU A 269 -17.22 0.11 -20.31
N LEU A 270 -18.38 0.77 -20.40
CA LEU A 270 -19.34 0.86 -19.29
C LEU A 270 -19.81 -0.51 -18.74
N PRO A 271 -20.03 -1.56 -19.57
CA PRO A 271 -20.32 -2.90 -19.07
C PRO A 271 -19.20 -3.46 -18.18
N ASP A 272 -17.94 -3.28 -18.58
CA ASP A 272 -16.77 -3.76 -17.84
C ASP A 272 -16.61 -2.97 -16.53
N VAL A 273 -16.80 -1.64 -16.56
CA VAL A 273 -16.84 -0.83 -15.33
C VAL A 273 -17.91 -1.34 -14.37
N THR A 274 -19.11 -1.66 -14.88
CA THR A 274 -20.20 -2.18 -14.05
C THR A 274 -19.81 -3.48 -13.35
N ILE A 275 -19.25 -4.43 -14.11
CA ILE A 275 -18.80 -5.73 -13.58
C ILE A 275 -17.73 -5.54 -12.50
N VAL A 276 -16.76 -4.66 -12.75
CA VAL A 276 -15.66 -4.38 -11.81
C VAL A 276 -16.20 -3.78 -10.51
N LEU A 277 -17.08 -2.78 -10.59
CA LEU A 277 -17.61 -2.13 -9.39
C LEU A 277 -18.48 -3.06 -8.54
N GLU A 278 -19.34 -3.85 -9.16
CA GLU A 278 -20.17 -4.83 -8.45
C GLU A 278 -19.32 -5.92 -7.79
N ALA A 279 -18.29 -6.42 -8.49
CA ALA A 279 -17.34 -7.36 -7.93
C ALA A 279 -16.60 -6.76 -6.72
N ILE A 280 -16.11 -5.52 -6.85
CA ILE A 280 -15.42 -4.80 -5.77
C ILE A 280 -16.33 -4.60 -4.56
N GLY A 281 -17.56 -4.10 -4.76
CA GLY A 281 -18.52 -3.89 -3.68
C GLY A 281 -18.79 -5.16 -2.88
N LEU A 282 -18.99 -6.29 -3.58
CA LEU A 282 -19.15 -7.59 -2.96
C LEU A 282 -17.92 -8.00 -2.13
N GLN A 283 -16.71 -7.81 -2.64
CA GLN A 283 -15.49 -8.17 -1.88
C GLN A 283 -15.26 -7.25 -0.68
N LEU A 284 -15.47 -5.95 -0.82
CA LEU A 284 -15.35 -4.99 0.29
C LEU A 284 -16.32 -5.33 1.41
N LYS A 285 -17.57 -5.69 1.07
CA LYS A 285 -18.57 -6.13 2.06
C LYS A 285 -18.12 -7.34 2.87
N ARG A 286 -17.38 -8.27 2.26
CA ARG A 286 -16.86 -9.48 2.93
C ARG A 286 -15.64 -9.19 3.82
N LEU A 287 -14.89 -8.13 3.52
CA LEU A 287 -13.70 -7.71 4.26
C LEU A 287 -13.99 -6.64 5.33
N LYS A 288 -15.20 -6.09 5.33
CA LYS A 288 -15.67 -5.12 6.32
C LYS A 288 -15.82 -5.79 7.69
N GLN A 289 -15.30 -5.14 8.71
CA GLN A 289 -15.36 -5.63 10.09
C GLN A 289 -16.33 -4.82 10.95
N LYS A 290 -16.77 -5.42 12.06
CA LYS A 290 -17.78 -4.83 12.96
C LYS A 290 -17.31 -3.57 13.67
N ASP A 291 -15.99 -3.40 13.82
CA ASP A 291 -15.38 -2.23 14.44
C ASP A 291 -15.38 -0.99 13.53
N GLY A 292 -15.81 -1.13 12.27
CA GLY A 292 -15.85 -0.05 11.30
C GLY A 292 -14.62 0.04 10.39
N GLY A 293 -13.61 -0.79 10.61
CA GLY A 293 -12.47 -0.93 9.69
C GLY A 293 -12.68 -2.03 8.66
N PHE A 294 -11.63 -2.29 7.87
CA PHE A 294 -11.54 -3.44 6.97
C PHE A 294 -10.34 -4.29 7.35
N SER A 295 -10.44 -5.59 7.16
CA SER A 295 -9.37 -6.54 7.44
C SER A 295 -8.64 -6.99 6.18
N ARG A 296 -7.39 -7.44 6.35
CA ARG A 296 -6.60 -8.05 5.27
C ARG A 296 -7.28 -9.26 4.68
N GLU A 297 -7.84 -10.15 5.50
CA GLU A 297 -8.53 -11.36 5.07
C GLU A 297 -9.95 -11.41 5.60
N ILE A 298 -10.80 -12.24 4.99
CA ILE A 298 -12.19 -12.45 5.44
C ILE A 298 -12.24 -12.94 6.89
N SER A 299 -11.26 -13.77 7.29
CA SER A 299 -11.13 -14.31 8.64
C SER A 299 -10.58 -13.31 9.67
N GLY A 300 -10.09 -12.15 9.24
CA GLY A 300 -9.56 -11.13 10.14
C GLY A 300 -8.30 -10.44 9.64
N SER A 301 -7.72 -9.64 10.52
CA SER A 301 -6.45 -8.94 10.31
C SER A 301 -5.28 -9.94 10.23
N LEU A 302 -4.16 -9.50 9.66
CA LEU A 302 -2.93 -10.30 9.66
C LEU A 302 -2.07 -9.85 10.84
N PRO A 303 -1.64 -10.75 11.74
CA PRO A 303 -0.80 -10.35 12.87
C PRO A 303 0.54 -9.79 12.42
N ALA A 304 1.11 -10.32 11.33
CA ALA A 304 2.40 -9.92 10.76
C ALA A 304 2.27 -9.59 9.27
N PRO A 305 1.90 -8.35 8.91
CA PRO A 305 1.62 -7.99 7.52
C PRO A 305 2.87 -7.96 6.63
N ASN A 306 4.09 -8.11 7.17
CA ASN A 306 5.33 -8.20 6.38
C ASN A 306 5.52 -9.58 5.73
N VAL A 307 4.92 -10.64 6.30
CA VAL A 307 5.01 -12.02 5.79
C VAL A 307 3.65 -12.62 5.40
N GLY A 308 2.54 -12.07 5.90
CA GLY A 308 1.21 -12.69 5.79
C GLY A 308 0.59 -12.78 4.39
N GLN A 309 1.25 -12.23 3.36
CA GLN A 309 0.81 -12.35 1.97
C GLN A 309 1.34 -13.62 1.31
N VAL A 310 2.42 -14.22 1.83
CA VAL A 310 2.80 -15.57 1.42
C VAL A 310 1.97 -16.54 2.24
N LYS A 311 1.03 -17.21 1.59
CA LYS A 311 0.07 -18.11 2.28
C LYS A 311 0.75 -19.42 2.66
N LYS A 312 0.21 -20.15 3.65
CA LYS A 312 0.84 -21.34 4.24
C LYS A 312 1.14 -22.45 3.22
N GLU A 313 0.33 -22.53 2.17
CA GLU A 313 0.46 -23.45 1.04
C GLU A 313 1.46 -22.99 -0.02
N GLU A 314 1.87 -21.72 0.00
CA GLU A 314 2.82 -21.12 -0.93
C GLU A 314 4.27 -21.32 -0.44
N LYS A 315 5.21 -21.43 -1.37
CA LYS A 315 6.62 -21.61 -1.05
C LYS A 315 7.43 -20.38 -1.45
N TYR A 316 8.10 -19.78 -0.46
CA TYR A 316 9.11 -18.75 -0.67
C TYR A 316 10.25 -18.93 0.35
N SER A 317 11.45 -19.26 -0.13
CA SER A 317 12.59 -19.65 0.72
C SER A 317 13.23 -18.49 1.48
N GLU A 318 13.02 -17.26 1.03
CA GLU A 318 13.64 -16.04 1.58
C GLU A 318 12.62 -15.19 2.34
N LEU A 319 11.72 -15.83 3.09
CA LEU A 319 10.79 -15.12 3.97
C LEU A 319 11.56 -14.57 5.20
N PRO A 320 11.40 -13.28 5.52
CA PRO A 320 11.99 -12.70 6.73
C PRO A 320 11.24 -13.18 7.98
N GLN A 321 11.76 -12.85 9.17
CA GLN A 321 11.06 -13.09 10.42
C GLN A 321 9.78 -12.22 10.50
N PRO A 322 8.69 -12.75 11.10
CA PRO A 322 7.43 -12.02 11.22
C PRO A 322 7.57 -10.86 12.21
N VAL A 323 7.15 -9.67 11.80
CA VAL A 323 7.01 -8.50 12.69
C VAL A 323 5.54 -8.41 13.12
N ILE A 324 5.26 -8.82 14.36
CA ILE A 324 3.90 -8.86 14.89
C ILE A 324 3.42 -7.44 15.25
N LEU A 325 2.38 -6.97 14.57
CA LEU A 325 1.73 -5.68 14.80
C LEU A 325 0.34 -5.82 15.42
N GLY A 326 -0.29 -6.99 15.35
CA GLY A 326 -1.63 -7.23 15.92
C GLY A 326 -1.85 -8.69 16.30
N ALA A 327 -2.99 -8.99 16.92
CA ALA A 327 -3.33 -10.34 17.37
C ALA A 327 -3.97 -11.23 16.28
N GLY A 328 -4.27 -10.68 15.10
CA GLY A 328 -4.88 -11.42 13.99
C GLY A 328 -6.36 -11.75 14.21
N LEU A 329 -7.10 -10.86 14.90
CA LEU A 329 -8.52 -11.06 15.21
C LEU A 329 -9.42 -10.63 14.05
N MET A 330 -10.72 -10.94 14.14
CA MET A 330 -11.76 -10.39 13.25
C MET A 330 -12.02 -8.91 13.56
N GLU A 331 -11.06 -8.07 13.18
CA GLU A 331 -11.02 -6.63 13.39
C GLU A 331 -10.44 -5.93 12.16
N GLY A 332 -10.73 -4.64 12.03
CA GLY A 332 -10.12 -3.83 11.00
C GLY A 332 -8.64 -3.61 11.27
N ASP A 333 -7.85 -3.49 10.20
CA ASP A 333 -6.45 -3.12 10.27
C ASP A 333 -6.12 -1.98 9.31
N MET A 334 -5.03 -1.27 9.60
CA MET A 334 -4.63 -0.05 8.91
C MET A 334 -4.30 -0.31 7.45
N ASN A 335 -3.69 -1.47 7.16
CA ASN A 335 -3.26 -1.83 5.82
C ASN A 335 -4.46 -2.08 4.91
N ALA A 336 -5.45 -2.87 5.37
CA ALA A 336 -6.66 -3.11 4.62
C ALA A 336 -7.59 -1.89 4.56
N THR A 337 -7.77 -1.16 5.66
CA THR A 337 -8.62 0.02 5.70
C THR A 337 -8.09 1.14 4.78
N THR A 338 -6.78 1.38 4.78
CA THR A 338 -6.15 2.33 3.86
C THR A 338 -6.32 1.90 2.41
N GLN A 339 -6.33 0.60 2.13
CA GLN A 339 -6.59 0.08 0.78
C GLN A 339 -8.05 0.24 0.37
N ALA A 340 -9.00 0.00 1.27
CA ALA A 340 -10.43 0.21 1.03
C ALA A 340 -10.74 1.66 0.64
N VAL A 341 -10.14 2.64 1.34
CA VAL A 341 -10.27 4.06 1.01
C VAL A 341 -9.69 4.39 -0.37
N LEU A 342 -8.56 3.78 -0.74
CA LEU A 342 -8.01 3.94 -2.09
C LEU A 342 -8.94 3.32 -3.15
N ILE A 343 -9.41 2.10 -2.93
CA ILE A 343 -10.35 1.40 -3.82
C ILE A 343 -11.58 2.27 -4.05
N HIS A 344 -12.16 2.83 -2.99
CA HIS A 344 -13.31 3.74 -3.08
C HIS A 344 -13.06 4.89 -4.07
N ARG A 345 -11.93 5.59 -3.94
CA ARG A 345 -11.58 6.68 -4.87
C ARG A 345 -11.36 6.18 -6.30
N LEU A 346 -10.70 5.03 -6.47
CA LEU A 346 -10.45 4.45 -7.79
C LEU A 346 -11.75 4.00 -8.47
N CYS A 347 -12.76 3.56 -7.72
CA CYS A 347 -14.07 3.21 -8.26
C CYS A 347 -14.74 4.42 -8.93
N TYR A 348 -14.68 5.60 -8.31
CA TYR A 348 -15.18 6.84 -8.92
C TYR A 348 -14.39 7.25 -10.15
N GLN A 349 -13.05 7.09 -10.12
CA GLN A 349 -12.19 7.33 -11.28
C GLN A 349 -12.56 6.42 -12.46
N LEU A 350 -12.71 5.11 -12.23
CA LEU A 350 -13.12 4.14 -13.25
C LEU A 350 -14.50 4.46 -13.82
N ALA A 351 -15.43 4.91 -12.96
CA ALA A 351 -16.75 5.36 -13.37
C ALA A 351 -16.76 6.71 -14.11
N LYS A 352 -15.60 7.38 -14.25
CA LYS A 352 -15.47 8.75 -14.78
C LYS A 352 -16.40 9.74 -14.05
N ARG A 353 -16.51 9.60 -12.73
CA ARG A 353 -17.39 10.42 -11.86
C ARG A 353 -16.59 11.20 -10.82
N PRO A 354 -17.07 12.39 -10.40
CA PRO A 354 -16.42 13.17 -9.35
C PRO A 354 -16.53 12.45 -8.00
N PHE A 355 -15.45 12.48 -7.22
CA PHE A 355 -15.44 11.90 -5.87
C PHE A 355 -16.15 12.83 -4.87
N PRO A 356 -17.04 12.32 -3.99
CA PRO A 356 -17.90 13.15 -3.15
C PRO A 356 -17.21 13.64 -1.85
N PHE A 357 -16.15 14.45 -1.97
CA PHE A 357 -15.38 14.95 -0.82
C PHE A 357 -16.24 15.65 0.27
N ALA A 358 -17.27 16.40 -0.12
CA ALA A 358 -18.08 17.19 0.79
C ALA A 358 -18.78 16.37 1.89
N LYS A 359 -19.16 15.12 1.59
CA LYS A 359 -19.79 14.23 2.59
C LYS A 359 -18.80 13.79 3.68
N MET A 360 -17.51 13.68 3.33
CA MET A 360 -16.46 13.20 4.24
C MET A 360 -15.87 14.33 5.09
N ALA A 361 -15.82 15.56 4.55
CA ALA A 361 -15.34 16.75 5.27
C ALA A 361 -16.21 17.12 6.49
N GLY A 362 -17.46 16.66 6.55
CA GLY A 362 -18.36 16.89 7.68
C GLY A 362 -18.07 16.06 8.93
N VAL A 363 -17.16 15.07 8.87
CA VAL A 363 -16.84 14.21 10.03
C VAL A 363 -15.76 14.89 10.89
N PRO A 364 -16.02 15.17 12.18
CA PRO A 364 -15.10 15.95 13.02
C PRO A 364 -13.94 15.10 13.56
N PHE A 365 -13.10 14.54 12.67
CA PHE A 365 -11.97 13.67 13.02
C PHE A 365 -11.09 14.23 14.14
N TYR A 366 -10.67 15.49 14.03
CA TYR A 366 -9.79 16.12 15.01
C TYR A 366 -10.47 16.39 16.36
N SER A 367 -11.80 16.55 16.38
CA SER A 367 -12.55 16.64 17.64
C SER A 367 -12.64 15.26 18.31
N LEU A 368 -12.81 14.19 17.52
CA LEU A 368 -12.87 12.83 18.03
C LEU A 368 -11.57 12.43 18.74
N ILE A 369 -10.40 12.70 18.14
CA ILE A 369 -9.13 12.35 18.78
C ILE A 369 -8.84 13.18 20.03
N LYS A 370 -9.26 14.46 20.07
CA LYS A 370 -9.11 15.32 21.27
C LYS A 370 -10.04 14.88 22.42
N SER A 371 -11.24 14.40 22.10
CA SER A 371 -12.19 13.92 23.11
C SER A 371 -11.72 12.66 23.85
N LYS A 372 -10.77 11.90 23.30
CA LYS A 372 -10.16 10.75 23.98
C LYS A 372 -9.16 11.13 25.08
N GLU A 373 -8.72 12.37 25.11
CA GLU A 373 -7.72 12.87 26.07
C GLU A 373 -8.35 13.45 27.34
N ALA A 374 -9.65 13.75 27.29
CA ALA A 374 -10.46 14.25 28.41
C ALA A 374 -11.13 13.10 29.17
#